data_AF-M0DRI4-F1
#
_entry.id   AF-M0DRI4-F1
#
_cell.length_a   1.000
_cell.length_b   1.000
_cell.length_c   1.000
_cell.angle_alpha   90.00
_cell.angle_beta   90.00
_cell.angle_gamma   90.00
#
_symmetry.space_group_name_H-M   'P 1'
#
loop_
_entity.id
_entity.type
_entity.pdbx_description
1 polymer ?
#
loop_
_entity_poly.entity_id
_entity_poly.type
_entity_poly.pdbx_seq_one_letter_code
_entity_poly.pdbx_strand_id
1 'polypeptide(L)'
;MTDAEYDLLGIGLGPFNLGLAALLDGAPADLDVRFLEQNPEFNWHEDTLIRGTTLEVPFLADLVTMVDPTNPHSYLNYLSEANRLYDFYFYEEFFIPRREYNEYCRWVADSLSTLRFDRRVTDVDESDGVFTVETVNPATGERDRYTAENVVMGIGTKPHVPEELSDALGGSVFHSASYLGRRDRCLEADSVTVVGSGQSAAEVFRDLLERRPENGYGLDWITRSPGFFQMVDGKLGHMVYTPEYTEYFYGLSQETKDELLAEQDLVYKGIDPATSAEIYDQLYEQSIGGADVDVGLLAATEVVDIGDIEGEPGHQLLCEQREEDEAFVHASDAVVLATGYEREDPPFLAPLEPELARDDAGRLSITEDFRLRTALDGEIFVQNAELHTHGINAPDLGLGPHRNAVIVNRLVGEPVYDAAPAETFQQFSVDDFVRERGARRPGETTEAPSPD
;
A
#
# COMPACT_ATOMS: atom_id res chain seq x y z
N MET A 1 -14.15 -30.60 -20.37
CA MET A 1 -12.89 -29.86 -20.24
C MET A 1 -12.96 -28.77 -21.28
N THR A 2 -13.54 -27.65 -20.88
CA THR A 2 -13.44 -26.38 -21.61
C THR A 2 -11.99 -25.94 -21.45
N ASP A 3 -11.22 -25.84 -22.53
CA ASP A 3 -9.88 -25.26 -22.47
C ASP A 3 -10.02 -23.79 -22.04
N ALA A 4 -9.30 -23.40 -20.99
CA ALA A 4 -9.15 -22.00 -20.61
C ALA A 4 -8.28 -21.26 -21.64
N GLU A 5 -8.51 -19.96 -21.84
CA GLU A 5 -7.66 -19.16 -22.73
C GLU A 5 -6.32 -18.81 -22.09
N TYR A 6 -6.28 -18.71 -20.76
CA TYR A 6 -5.11 -18.30 -19.98
C TYR A 6 -4.87 -19.25 -18.80
N ASP A 7 -3.61 -19.48 -18.45
CA ASP A 7 -3.22 -20.14 -17.20
C ASP A 7 -3.46 -19.21 -15.99
N LEU A 8 -3.31 -17.90 -16.20
CA LEU A 8 -3.51 -16.87 -15.17
C LEU A 8 -4.13 -15.59 -15.76
N LEU A 9 -5.18 -15.11 -15.09
CA LEU A 9 -5.74 -13.78 -15.31
C LEU A 9 -5.55 -12.88 -14.08
N GLY A 10 -4.78 -11.81 -14.23
CA GLY A 10 -4.61 -10.78 -13.21
C GLY A 10 -5.68 -9.69 -13.26
N ILE A 11 -6.24 -9.36 -12.11
CA ILE A 11 -7.26 -8.32 -11.95
C ILE A 11 -6.66 -7.16 -11.15
N GLY A 12 -6.60 -5.98 -11.78
CA GLY A 12 -5.93 -4.80 -11.27
C GLY A 12 -4.44 -4.80 -11.57
N LEU A 13 -3.87 -3.63 -11.84
CA LEU A 13 -2.46 -3.47 -12.19
C LEU A 13 -1.80 -2.40 -11.31
N GLY A 14 -1.74 -2.67 -10.02
CA GLY A 14 -0.80 -2.00 -9.11
C GLY A 14 0.64 -2.53 -9.25
N PRO A 15 1.60 -2.00 -8.49
CA PRO A 15 3.01 -2.43 -8.54
C PRO A 15 3.18 -3.94 -8.28
N PHE A 16 2.35 -4.54 -7.44
CA PHE A 16 2.43 -5.97 -7.15
C PHE A 16 2.10 -6.86 -8.36
N ASN A 17 0.96 -6.64 -9.02
CA ASN A 17 0.60 -7.38 -10.22
C ASN A 17 1.49 -7.01 -11.42
N LEU A 18 1.99 -5.78 -11.50
CA LEU A 18 2.98 -5.41 -12.50
C LEU A 18 4.30 -6.19 -12.30
N GLY A 19 4.76 -6.34 -11.05
CA GLY A 19 5.91 -7.18 -10.73
C GLY A 19 5.68 -8.65 -11.02
N LEU A 20 4.47 -9.16 -10.80
CA LEU A 20 4.11 -10.53 -11.17
C LEU A 20 4.18 -10.72 -12.69
N ALA A 21 3.63 -9.78 -13.46
CA ALA A 21 3.71 -9.79 -14.91
C ALA A 21 5.17 -9.75 -15.41
N ALA A 22 6.02 -8.92 -14.77
CA ALA A 22 7.44 -8.82 -15.11
C ALA A 22 8.25 -10.09 -14.76
N LEU A 23 7.94 -10.77 -13.65
CA LEU A 23 8.54 -12.07 -13.32
C LEU A 23 8.05 -13.19 -14.24
N LEU A 24 6.78 -13.19 -14.65
CA LEU A 24 6.26 -14.16 -15.62
C LEU A 24 6.88 -14.00 -17.01
N ASP A 25 7.10 -12.75 -17.47
CA ASP A 25 7.78 -12.46 -18.73
C ASP A 25 9.24 -12.98 -18.77
N GLY A 26 9.91 -12.96 -17.62
CA GLY A 26 11.27 -13.50 -17.45
C GLY A 26 11.34 -15.00 -17.14
N ALA A 27 10.22 -15.65 -16.82
CA ALA A 27 10.22 -17.03 -16.36
C ALA A 27 10.53 -18.00 -17.53
N PRO A 28 11.33 -19.07 -17.30
CA PRO A 28 11.54 -20.15 -18.26
C PRO A 28 10.33 -21.10 -18.36
N ALA A 29 9.12 -20.57 -18.41
CA ALA A 29 7.87 -21.31 -18.53
C ALA A 29 6.99 -20.69 -19.61
N ASP A 30 6.31 -21.54 -20.40
CA ASP A 30 5.38 -21.10 -21.44
C ASP A 30 3.98 -21.03 -20.84
N LEU A 31 3.66 -19.90 -20.21
CA LEU A 31 2.36 -19.63 -19.58
C LEU A 31 1.61 -18.54 -20.37
N ASP A 32 0.37 -18.82 -20.75
CA ASP A 32 -0.54 -17.86 -21.34
C ASP A 32 -1.15 -17.01 -20.23
N VAL A 33 -0.69 -15.76 -20.09
CA VAL A 33 -1.13 -14.87 -19.01
C VAL A 33 -1.65 -13.53 -19.51
N ARG A 34 -2.56 -12.94 -18.74
CA ARG A 34 -3.17 -11.64 -19.06
C ARG A 34 -3.44 -10.85 -17.80
N PHE A 35 -3.24 -9.54 -17.83
CA PHE A 35 -3.56 -8.63 -16.72
C PHE A 35 -4.52 -7.53 -17.19
N LEU A 36 -5.56 -7.27 -16.39
CA LEU A 36 -6.66 -6.37 -16.71
C LEU A 36 -6.63 -5.16 -15.77
N GLU A 37 -6.57 -3.95 -16.34
CA GLU A 37 -6.58 -2.67 -15.61
C GLU A 37 -7.71 -1.78 -16.10
N GLN A 38 -8.45 -1.16 -15.18
CA GLN A 38 -9.57 -0.30 -15.53
C GLN A 38 -9.15 1.06 -16.09
N ASN A 39 -7.99 1.57 -15.66
CA ASN A 39 -7.44 2.82 -16.15
C ASN A 39 -6.89 2.67 -17.57
N PRO A 40 -6.78 3.76 -18.35
CA PRO A 40 -6.27 3.72 -19.72
C PRO A 40 -4.74 3.55 -19.82
N GLU A 41 -4.03 3.81 -18.73
CA GLU A 41 -2.58 3.67 -18.61
C GLU A 41 -2.20 3.39 -17.16
N PHE A 42 -0.97 2.91 -16.93
CA PHE A 42 -0.45 2.72 -15.58
C PHE A 42 -0.13 4.08 -14.94
N ASN A 43 -0.74 4.36 -13.79
CA ASN A 43 -0.34 5.46 -12.91
C ASN A 43 -0.51 5.03 -11.45
N TRP A 44 0.57 5.05 -10.69
CA TRP A 44 0.57 4.69 -9.27
C TRP A 44 0.45 5.94 -8.40
N HIS A 45 -0.72 6.09 -7.77
CA HIS A 45 -1.08 7.22 -6.91
C HIS A 45 -0.81 8.60 -7.53
N GLU A 46 -1.24 8.80 -8.78
CA GLU A 46 -0.98 10.03 -9.57
C GLU A 46 -1.22 11.32 -8.80
N ASP A 47 -2.36 11.40 -8.11
CA ASP A 47 -2.82 12.57 -7.37
C ASP A 47 -2.07 12.83 -6.04
N THR A 48 -1.13 11.96 -5.66
CA THR A 48 -0.25 12.12 -4.50
C THR A 48 1.24 12.11 -4.86
N LEU A 49 1.60 12.22 -6.15
CA LEU A 49 2.97 12.37 -6.63
C LEU A 49 3.55 13.78 -6.37
N ILE A 50 3.42 14.24 -5.12
CA ILE A 50 3.85 15.56 -4.66
C ILE A 50 5.36 15.69 -4.90
N ARG A 51 5.81 16.85 -5.35
CA ARG A 51 7.25 17.06 -5.58
C ARG A 51 8.00 16.93 -4.25
N GLY A 52 9.17 16.29 -4.29
CA GLY A 52 10.02 16.09 -3.12
C GLY A 52 9.65 14.87 -2.26
N THR A 53 8.56 14.15 -2.54
CA THR A 53 8.25 12.91 -1.83
C THR A 53 9.00 11.72 -2.43
N THR A 54 9.54 10.86 -1.57
CA THR A 54 10.25 9.63 -1.96
C THR A 54 9.43 8.38 -1.64
N LEU A 55 9.88 7.24 -2.14
CA LEU A 55 9.53 5.95 -1.54
C LEU A 55 10.09 5.88 -0.11
N GLU A 56 9.43 5.09 0.73
CA GLU A 56 9.90 4.77 2.09
C GLU A 56 10.74 3.48 2.11
N VAL A 57 10.93 2.86 0.93
CA VAL A 57 11.77 1.67 0.72
C VAL A 57 12.93 1.98 -0.22
N PRO A 58 14.07 1.29 -0.08
CA PRO A 58 15.19 1.44 -0.99
C PRO A 58 14.81 1.04 -2.42
N PHE A 59 15.47 1.61 -3.45
CA PHE A 59 15.22 1.25 -4.86
C PHE A 59 15.41 -0.25 -5.19
N LEU A 60 16.06 -1.03 -4.31
CA LEU A 60 16.15 -2.49 -4.44
C LEU A 60 14.78 -3.16 -4.30
N ALA A 61 13.85 -2.54 -3.57
CA ALA A 61 12.43 -2.88 -3.54
C ALA A 61 11.71 -2.42 -4.81
N ASP A 62 12.32 -2.69 -5.96
CA ASP A 62 11.66 -2.55 -7.25
C ASP A 62 10.74 -3.76 -7.52
N LEU A 63 10.34 -3.95 -8.78
CA LEU A 63 9.36 -4.97 -9.15
C LEU A 63 9.92 -6.40 -9.14
N VAL A 64 11.24 -6.59 -9.21
CA VAL A 64 11.87 -7.87 -9.55
C VAL A 64 13.17 -8.17 -8.81
N THR A 65 13.96 -7.16 -8.44
CA THR A 65 15.35 -7.26 -7.99
C THR A 65 15.53 -8.10 -6.73
N MET A 66 14.58 -8.05 -5.80
CA MET A 66 14.66 -8.86 -4.56
C MET A 66 14.57 -10.38 -4.81
N VAL A 67 14.21 -10.80 -6.03
CA VAL A 67 14.14 -12.20 -6.45
C VAL A 67 15.11 -12.50 -7.60
N ASP A 68 15.13 -11.65 -8.62
CA ASP A 68 16.00 -11.80 -9.78
C ASP A 68 16.65 -10.44 -10.13
N PRO A 69 17.84 -10.14 -9.56
CA PRO A 69 18.61 -8.94 -9.89
C PRO A 69 19.05 -8.86 -11.35
N THR A 70 18.94 -9.95 -12.12
CA THR A 70 19.31 -9.98 -13.55
C THR A 70 18.12 -9.73 -14.47
N ASN A 71 16.91 -9.64 -13.91
CA ASN A 71 15.70 -9.42 -14.68
C ASN A 71 15.77 -8.08 -15.45
N PRO A 72 15.45 -8.08 -16.77
CA PRO A 72 15.52 -6.88 -17.60
C PRO A 72 14.57 -5.76 -17.13
N HIS A 73 13.54 -6.08 -16.36
CA HIS A 73 12.60 -5.11 -15.81
C HIS A 73 13.08 -4.46 -14.51
N SER A 74 14.32 -4.70 -14.06
CA SER A 74 14.86 -4.06 -12.84
C SER A 74 15.01 -2.54 -12.98
N TYR A 75 14.94 -1.83 -11.85
CA TYR A 75 15.07 -0.38 -11.80
C TYR A 75 16.43 0.12 -12.31
N LEU A 76 17.51 -0.62 -12.02
CA LEU A 76 18.84 -0.29 -12.55
C LEU A 76 18.90 -0.44 -14.07
N ASN A 77 18.22 -1.43 -14.64
CA ASN A 77 18.15 -1.58 -16.10
C ASN A 77 17.30 -0.47 -16.72
N TYR A 78 16.18 -0.08 -16.10
CA TYR A 78 15.42 1.11 -16.48
C TYR A 78 16.30 2.36 -16.53
N LEU A 79 17.11 2.62 -15.49
CA LEU A 79 18.01 3.78 -15.47
C LEU A 79 19.05 3.73 -16.61
N SER A 80 19.52 2.54 -16.97
CA SER A 80 20.41 2.35 -18.11
C SER A 80 19.72 2.68 -19.44
N GLU A 81 18.55 2.07 -19.69
CA GLU A 81 17.78 2.25 -20.92
C GLU A 81 17.24 3.68 -21.08
N ALA A 82 16.87 4.34 -19.98
CA ALA A 82 16.47 5.74 -19.94
C ALA A 82 17.65 6.73 -20.04
N ASN A 83 18.90 6.24 -20.10
CA ASN A 83 20.13 7.05 -20.11
C ASN A 83 20.22 8.00 -18.90
N ARG A 84 19.86 7.51 -17.71
CA ARG A 84 19.90 8.25 -16.43
C ARG A 84 20.81 7.60 -15.38
N LEU A 85 21.41 6.45 -15.68
CA LEU A 85 22.23 5.69 -14.73
C LEU A 85 23.38 6.49 -14.12
N TYR A 86 24.10 7.29 -14.91
CA TYR A 86 25.17 8.14 -14.36
C TYR A 86 24.64 9.31 -13.53
N ASP A 87 23.51 9.90 -13.92
CA ASP A 87 22.89 10.97 -13.13
C ASP A 87 22.39 10.42 -11.79
N PHE A 88 21.80 9.23 -11.79
CA PHE A 88 21.40 8.52 -10.58
C PHE A 88 22.59 8.11 -9.71
N TYR A 89 23.68 7.66 -10.32
CA TYR A 89 24.92 7.34 -9.61
C TYR A 89 25.44 8.53 -8.78
N PHE A 90 25.33 9.75 -9.30
CA PHE A 90 25.70 10.97 -8.56
C PHE A 90 24.58 11.52 -7.67
N TYR A 91 23.35 11.04 -7.83
CA TYR A 91 22.24 11.38 -6.93
C TYR A 91 22.46 10.75 -5.54
N GLU A 92 23.09 9.57 -5.48
CA GLU A 92 23.53 8.88 -4.24
C GLU A 92 22.42 8.64 -3.18
N GLU A 93 21.15 8.66 -3.58
CA GLU A 93 20.00 8.39 -2.70
C GLU A 93 19.45 6.98 -2.89
N PHE A 94 19.19 6.28 -1.77
CA PHE A 94 18.53 4.97 -1.78
C PHE A 94 17.00 5.07 -1.93
N PHE A 95 16.41 6.14 -1.38
CA PHE A 95 14.98 6.40 -1.40
C PHE A 95 14.65 7.30 -2.58
N ILE A 96 14.09 6.70 -3.63
CA ILE A 96 13.91 7.39 -4.91
C ILE A 96 12.62 8.22 -4.92
N PRO A 97 12.56 9.32 -5.70
CA PRO A 97 11.33 10.10 -5.85
C PRO A 97 10.16 9.22 -6.33
N ARG A 98 8.97 9.36 -5.72
CA ARG A 98 7.78 8.58 -6.14
C ARG A 98 7.45 8.77 -7.63
N ARG A 99 7.70 9.97 -8.16
CA ARG A 99 7.55 10.28 -9.58
C ARG A 99 8.47 9.41 -10.45
N GLU A 100 9.70 9.19 -10.03
CA GLU A 100 10.63 8.35 -10.78
C GLU A 100 10.28 6.87 -10.70
N TYR A 101 9.78 6.40 -9.55
CA TYR A 101 9.23 5.05 -9.44
C TYR A 101 8.00 4.86 -10.33
N ASN A 102 7.09 5.86 -10.42
CA ASN A 102 5.96 5.82 -11.34
C ASN A 102 6.41 5.74 -12.81
N GLU A 103 7.39 6.55 -13.23
CA GLU A 103 7.96 6.49 -14.58
C GLU A 103 8.61 5.13 -14.87
N TYR A 104 9.32 4.56 -13.89
CA TYR A 104 9.87 3.21 -13.98
C TYR A 104 8.77 2.15 -14.19
N CYS A 105 7.71 2.18 -13.39
CA CYS A 105 6.60 1.25 -13.53
C CYS A 105 5.86 1.43 -14.88
N ARG A 106 5.71 2.68 -15.37
CA ARG A 106 5.19 2.96 -16.71
C ARG A 106 6.08 2.34 -17.79
N TRP A 107 7.40 2.50 -17.67
CA TRP A 107 8.36 1.89 -18.59
C TRP A 107 8.27 0.36 -18.63
N VAL A 108 8.08 -0.31 -17.48
CA VAL A 108 7.82 -1.75 -17.43
C VAL A 108 6.45 -2.08 -18.04
N ALA A 109 5.41 -1.32 -17.72
CA ALA A 109 4.08 -1.58 -18.26
C ALA A 109 4.05 -1.47 -19.80
N ASP A 110 4.77 -0.49 -20.36
CA ASP A 110 4.86 -0.28 -21.82
C ASP A 110 5.64 -1.40 -22.54
N SER A 111 6.48 -2.16 -21.84
CA SER A 111 7.27 -3.25 -22.43
C SER A 111 6.51 -4.59 -22.44
N LEU A 112 5.46 -4.74 -21.62
CA LEU A 112 4.74 -5.99 -21.41
C LEU A 112 3.50 -6.12 -22.32
N SER A 113 3.52 -7.13 -23.19
CA SER A 113 2.41 -7.39 -24.13
C SER A 113 1.16 -8.04 -23.51
N THR A 114 1.28 -8.53 -22.27
CA THR A 114 0.26 -9.24 -21.51
C THR A 114 -0.76 -8.30 -20.84
N LEU A 115 -0.53 -6.99 -20.84
CA LEU A 115 -1.38 -6.02 -20.15
C LEU A 115 -2.54 -5.53 -21.04
N ARG A 116 -3.72 -5.34 -20.46
CA ARG A 116 -4.90 -4.77 -21.12
C ARG A 116 -5.54 -3.71 -20.23
N PHE A 117 -5.40 -2.48 -20.66
CA PHE A 117 -6.01 -1.29 -20.07
C PHE A 117 -7.46 -1.12 -20.52
N ASP A 118 -8.17 -0.18 -19.90
CA ASP A 118 -9.60 0.08 -20.10
C ASP A 118 -10.47 -1.19 -19.92
N ARG A 119 -10.13 -2.04 -18.95
CA ARG A 119 -10.83 -3.27 -18.59
C ARG A 119 -11.20 -3.29 -17.12
N ARG A 120 -12.36 -2.74 -16.77
CA ARG A 120 -12.93 -2.88 -15.43
C ARG A 120 -13.60 -4.23 -15.29
N VAL A 121 -13.07 -5.09 -14.43
CA VAL A 121 -13.73 -6.35 -14.07
C VAL A 121 -15.02 -6.07 -13.30
N THR A 122 -16.09 -6.75 -13.70
CA THR A 122 -17.42 -6.61 -13.09
C THR A 122 -17.89 -7.87 -12.41
N ASP A 123 -17.48 -9.04 -12.88
CA ASP A 123 -17.96 -10.34 -12.38
C ASP A 123 -16.88 -11.40 -12.58
N VAL A 124 -16.72 -12.28 -11.60
CA VAL A 124 -15.87 -13.47 -11.65
C VAL A 124 -16.72 -14.66 -11.21
N ASP A 125 -16.80 -15.67 -12.06
CA ASP A 125 -17.49 -16.93 -11.79
C ASP A 125 -16.57 -18.11 -12.14
N GLU A 126 -16.85 -19.30 -11.59
CA GLU A 126 -16.04 -20.50 -11.82
C GLU A 126 -16.96 -21.70 -12.09
N SER A 127 -16.64 -22.46 -13.15
CA SER A 127 -17.35 -23.70 -13.47
C SER A 127 -16.39 -24.72 -14.09
N ASP A 128 -16.42 -25.94 -13.56
CA ASP A 128 -15.67 -27.09 -14.06
C ASP A 128 -14.13 -26.86 -14.14
N GLY A 129 -13.57 -26.10 -13.19
CA GLY A 129 -12.15 -25.77 -13.09
C GLY A 129 -11.70 -24.57 -13.93
N VAL A 130 -12.63 -23.73 -14.38
CA VAL A 130 -12.33 -22.58 -15.26
C VAL A 130 -13.06 -21.33 -14.79
N PHE A 131 -12.29 -20.28 -14.51
CA PHE A 131 -12.83 -18.96 -14.23
C PHE A 131 -13.34 -18.29 -15.51
N THR A 132 -14.50 -17.66 -15.42
CA THR A 132 -15.00 -16.70 -16.41
C THR A 132 -14.98 -15.31 -15.79
N VAL A 133 -14.29 -14.37 -16.46
CA VAL A 133 -14.18 -12.98 -15.99
C VAL A 133 -14.81 -12.04 -17.00
N GLU A 134 -15.83 -11.31 -16.54
CA GLU A 134 -16.51 -10.29 -17.34
C GLU A 134 -15.92 -8.91 -17.08
N THR A 135 -15.74 -8.14 -18.15
CA THR A 135 -15.25 -6.77 -18.05
C THR A 135 -16.13 -5.79 -18.81
N VAL A 136 -16.00 -4.52 -18.42
CA VAL A 136 -16.54 -3.38 -19.15
C VAL A 136 -15.44 -2.34 -19.38
N ASN A 137 -15.40 -1.76 -20.57
CA ASN A 137 -14.61 -0.57 -20.83
C ASN A 137 -15.29 0.65 -20.15
N PRO A 138 -14.64 1.32 -19.19
CA PRO A 138 -15.27 2.41 -18.45
C PRO A 138 -15.73 3.60 -19.31
N ALA A 139 -15.07 3.85 -20.44
CA ALA A 139 -15.35 4.97 -21.33
C ALA A 139 -16.42 4.64 -22.39
N THR A 140 -16.41 3.42 -22.94
CA THR A 140 -17.28 3.04 -24.08
C THR A 140 -18.46 2.16 -23.68
N GLY A 141 -18.40 1.49 -22.53
CA GLY A 141 -19.38 0.48 -22.11
C GLY A 141 -19.28 -0.86 -22.86
N GLU A 142 -18.27 -1.02 -23.72
CA GLU A 142 -17.98 -2.29 -24.40
C GLU A 142 -17.70 -3.39 -23.38
N ARG A 143 -18.17 -4.62 -23.65
CA ARG A 143 -18.02 -5.75 -22.75
C ARG A 143 -17.16 -6.83 -23.39
N ASP A 144 -16.19 -7.33 -22.63
CA ASP A 144 -15.36 -8.46 -23.00
C ASP A 144 -15.51 -9.58 -21.95
N ARG A 145 -15.18 -10.81 -22.37
CA ARG A 145 -15.16 -11.99 -21.52
C ARG A 145 -13.85 -12.74 -21.71
N TYR A 146 -13.24 -13.15 -20.61
CA TYR A 146 -12.00 -13.91 -20.56
C TYR A 146 -12.23 -15.23 -19.81
N THR A 147 -11.47 -16.28 -20.15
CA THR A 147 -11.46 -17.53 -19.39
C THR A 147 -10.05 -17.89 -18.93
N ALA A 148 -9.90 -18.33 -17.68
CA ALA A 148 -8.60 -18.68 -17.12
C ALA A 148 -8.66 -19.85 -16.14
N GLU A 149 -7.57 -20.60 -16.00
CA GLU A 149 -7.45 -21.65 -14.97
C GLU A 149 -7.33 -21.04 -13.56
N ASN A 150 -6.58 -19.94 -13.44
CA ASN A 150 -6.34 -19.25 -12.17
C ASN A 150 -6.56 -17.74 -12.30
N VAL A 151 -6.84 -17.10 -11.17
CA VAL A 151 -6.99 -15.63 -11.08
C VAL A 151 -6.05 -15.08 -10.01
N VAL A 152 -5.48 -13.89 -10.23
CA VAL A 152 -4.75 -13.15 -9.19
C VAL A 152 -5.33 -11.75 -8.99
N MET A 153 -5.69 -11.41 -7.76
CA MET A 153 -6.29 -10.13 -7.41
C MET A 153 -5.25 -9.17 -6.84
N GLY A 154 -4.96 -8.10 -7.58
CA GLY A 154 -4.07 -7.01 -7.18
C GLY A 154 -4.73 -5.65 -7.37
N ILE A 155 -5.94 -5.50 -6.82
CA ILE A 155 -6.82 -4.33 -6.98
C ILE A 155 -6.47 -3.15 -6.06
N GLY A 156 -5.47 -3.31 -5.19
CA GLY A 156 -5.03 -2.27 -4.26
C GLY A 156 -6.06 -1.96 -3.16
N THR A 157 -6.04 -0.72 -2.71
CA THR A 157 -6.94 -0.17 -1.70
C THR A 157 -7.63 1.07 -2.25
N LYS A 158 -8.75 1.48 -1.64
CA LYS A 158 -9.48 2.69 -2.01
C LYS A 158 -9.39 3.74 -0.91
N PRO A 159 -9.49 5.04 -1.24
CA PRO A 159 -9.60 6.10 -0.25
C PRO A 159 -10.66 5.78 0.80
N HIS A 160 -10.29 5.86 2.07
CA HIS A 160 -11.23 5.69 3.18
C HIS A 160 -11.62 7.05 3.73
N VAL A 161 -12.91 7.32 3.76
CA VAL A 161 -13.49 8.50 4.41
C VAL A 161 -14.48 7.96 5.44
N PRO A 162 -14.34 8.33 6.74
CA PRO A 162 -15.31 7.94 7.76
C PRO A 162 -16.75 8.25 7.31
N GLU A 163 -17.68 7.36 7.62
CA GLU A 163 -19.07 7.45 7.15
C GLU A 163 -19.69 8.81 7.50
N GLU A 164 -19.38 9.31 8.69
CA GLU A 164 -19.83 10.58 9.23
C GLU A 164 -19.35 11.79 8.41
N LEU A 165 -18.22 11.67 7.69
CA LEU A 165 -17.64 12.75 6.88
C LEU A 165 -17.96 12.60 5.38
N SER A 166 -18.58 11.48 5.00
CA SER A 166 -18.77 11.12 3.59
C SER A 166 -19.72 12.07 2.85
N ASP A 167 -20.77 12.55 3.53
CA ASP A 167 -21.75 13.48 2.98
C ASP A 167 -21.15 14.87 2.67
N ALA A 168 -20.06 15.24 3.34
CA ALA A 168 -19.36 16.50 3.11
C ALA A 168 -18.46 16.48 1.86
N LEU A 169 -18.17 15.30 1.29
CA LEU A 169 -17.28 15.19 0.14
C LEU A 169 -17.84 15.93 -1.09
N GLY A 170 -17.04 16.87 -1.60
CA GLY A 170 -17.43 17.68 -2.76
C GLY A 170 -16.82 19.07 -2.69
N GLY A 171 -16.70 19.72 -3.85
CA GLY A 171 -16.17 21.09 -3.90
C GLY A 171 -14.77 21.21 -3.28
N SER A 172 -14.69 21.90 -2.13
CA SER A 172 -13.48 22.16 -1.38
C SER A 172 -13.22 21.20 -0.20
N VAL A 173 -14.06 20.19 0.02
CA VAL A 173 -13.78 19.05 0.90
C VAL A 173 -13.44 17.83 0.05
N PHE A 174 -12.25 17.26 0.24
CA PHE A 174 -11.79 16.13 -0.56
C PHE A 174 -10.73 15.28 0.12
N HIS A 175 -10.63 14.02 -0.30
CA HIS A 175 -9.61 13.11 0.19
C HIS A 175 -8.22 13.44 -0.39
N SER A 176 -7.16 13.17 0.37
CA SER A 176 -5.76 13.39 -0.05
C SER A 176 -5.39 12.68 -1.37
N ALA A 177 -6.08 11.58 -1.68
CA ALA A 177 -5.99 10.86 -2.95
C ALA A 177 -6.42 11.66 -4.19
N SER A 178 -6.94 12.88 -4.04
CA SER A 178 -7.24 13.80 -5.15
C SER A 178 -6.51 15.15 -4.97
N TYR A 179 -5.50 15.20 -4.10
CA TYR A 179 -4.87 16.45 -3.67
C TYR A 179 -4.26 17.22 -4.83
N LEU A 180 -3.40 16.61 -5.65
CA LEU A 180 -2.73 17.35 -6.72
C LEU A 180 -3.72 17.91 -7.75
N GLY A 181 -4.73 17.13 -8.16
CA GLY A 181 -5.79 17.60 -9.05
C GLY A 181 -6.67 18.72 -8.45
N ARG A 182 -6.66 18.91 -7.13
CA ARG A 182 -7.46 19.91 -6.41
C ARG A 182 -6.65 20.94 -5.65
N ARG A 183 -5.32 20.92 -5.70
CA ARG A 183 -4.44 21.79 -4.90
C ARG A 183 -4.76 23.27 -5.11
N ASP A 184 -5.05 23.67 -6.33
CA ASP A 184 -5.39 25.07 -6.64
C ASP A 184 -6.60 25.56 -5.83
N ARG A 185 -7.53 24.66 -5.45
CA ARG A 185 -8.63 24.99 -4.52
C ARG A 185 -8.15 25.37 -3.13
N CYS A 186 -7.08 24.75 -2.64
CA CYS A 186 -6.46 25.12 -1.37
C CYS A 186 -5.68 26.44 -1.50
N LEU A 187 -5.01 26.67 -2.64
CA LEU A 187 -4.22 27.88 -2.85
C LEU A 187 -5.09 29.14 -3.03
N GLU A 188 -6.31 28.96 -3.54
CA GLU A 188 -7.31 30.03 -3.74
C GLU A 188 -8.20 30.30 -2.51
N ALA A 189 -8.12 29.46 -1.47
CA ALA A 189 -8.90 29.57 -0.24
C ALA A 189 -8.30 30.61 0.73
N ASP A 190 -9.10 31.16 1.67
CA ASP A 190 -8.57 32.00 2.74
C ASP A 190 -8.07 31.13 3.93
N SER A 191 -8.58 29.90 4.06
CA SER A 191 -8.18 28.93 5.09
C SER A 191 -8.22 27.47 4.60
N VAL A 192 -7.26 26.66 5.05
CA VAL A 192 -7.16 25.24 4.69
C VAL A 192 -6.92 24.38 5.92
N THR A 193 -7.70 23.31 6.10
CA THR A 193 -7.51 22.33 7.18
C THR A 193 -7.16 20.96 6.62
N VAL A 194 -6.04 20.40 7.07
CA VAL A 194 -5.64 19.00 6.80
C VAL A 194 -6.08 18.13 7.98
N VAL A 195 -6.79 17.04 7.70
CA VAL A 195 -7.30 16.11 8.72
C VAL A 195 -6.64 14.74 8.55
N GLY A 196 -5.90 14.27 9.55
CA GLY A 196 -5.23 12.96 9.53
C GLY A 196 -3.87 12.97 10.22
N SER A 197 -3.28 11.80 10.46
CA SER A 197 -2.01 11.67 11.22
C SER A 197 -0.83 11.12 10.41
N GLY A 198 -1.10 10.42 9.31
CA GLY A 198 -0.10 9.63 8.60
C GLY A 198 0.72 10.45 7.60
N GLN A 199 1.61 9.76 6.88
CA GLN A 199 2.50 10.37 5.90
C GLN A 199 1.78 11.27 4.89
N SER A 200 0.64 10.84 4.33
CA SER A 200 -0.09 11.66 3.35
C SER A 200 -0.56 13.00 3.93
N ALA A 201 -0.94 13.04 5.21
CA ALA A 201 -1.33 14.28 5.89
C ALA A 201 -0.11 15.22 6.01
N ALA A 202 1.04 14.66 6.41
CA ALA A 202 2.29 15.39 6.51
C ALA A 202 2.77 15.96 5.16
N GLU A 203 2.72 15.16 4.10
CA GLU A 203 3.15 15.58 2.76
C GLU A 203 2.25 16.68 2.18
N VAL A 204 0.93 16.57 2.35
CA VAL A 204 -0.03 17.62 1.97
C VAL A 204 0.23 18.89 2.78
N PHE A 205 0.33 18.77 4.10
CA PHE A 205 0.59 19.91 4.98
C PHE A 205 1.91 20.61 4.64
N ARG A 206 2.98 19.84 4.41
CA ARG A 206 4.29 20.37 3.99
C ARG A 206 4.23 21.08 2.63
N ASP A 207 3.56 20.51 1.63
CA ASP A 207 3.40 21.15 0.31
C ASP A 207 2.63 22.47 0.40
N LEU A 208 1.58 22.53 1.23
CA LEU A 208 0.82 23.74 1.50
C LEU A 208 1.61 24.75 2.34
N LEU A 209 2.37 24.30 3.34
CA LEU A 209 3.19 25.17 4.18
C LEU A 209 4.27 25.90 3.36
N GLU A 210 4.90 25.19 2.43
CA GLU A 210 5.90 25.74 1.50
C GLU A 210 5.31 26.87 0.63
N ARG A 211 4.05 26.73 0.21
CA ARG A 211 3.35 27.68 -0.69
C ARG A 211 2.65 28.81 0.04
N ARG A 212 2.40 28.66 1.34
CA ARG A 212 1.64 29.62 2.15
C ARG A 212 2.16 31.06 2.03
N PRO A 213 3.48 31.37 2.07
CA PRO A 213 3.96 32.76 2.02
C PRO A 213 3.55 33.53 0.75
N GLU A 214 3.31 32.83 -0.36
CA GLU A 214 2.90 33.46 -1.63
C GLU A 214 1.37 33.61 -1.75
N ASN A 215 0.59 32.85 -0.99
CA ASN A 215 -0.86 32.75 -1.13
C ASN A 215 -1.65 33.36 0.06
N GLY A 216 -1.07 33.36 1.26
CA GLY A 216 -1.59 34.10 2.42
C GLY A 216 -2.73 33.44 3.21
N TYR A 217 -3.09 32.19 2.92
CA TYR A 217 -4.11 31.45 3.67
C TYR A 217 -3.66 31.04 5.09
N GLY A 218 -4.63 30.84 5.98
CA GLY A 218 -4.45 30.10 7.23
C GLY A 218 -4.33 28.59 6.95
N LEU A 219 -3.47 27.88 7.69
CA LEU A 219 -3.24 26.45 7.46
C LEU A 219 -3.26 25.66 8.78
N ASP A 220 -4.26 24.82 8.95
CA ASP A 220 -4.45 24.02 10.16
C ASP A 220 -4.27 22.53 9.91
N TRP A 221 -3.74 21.80 10.90
CA TRP A 221 -3.61 20.35 10.86
C TRP A 221 -4.20 19.73 12.13
N ILE A 222 -5.30 19.00 11.94
CA ILE A 222 -6.06 18.34 13.01
C ILE A 222 -5.88 16.83 12.90
N THR A 223 -5.60 16.18 14.04
CA THR A 223 -5.40 14.73 14.09
C THR A 223 -5.97 14.09 15.35
N ARG A 224 -6.61 12.93 15.17
CA ARG A 224 -7.12 12.09 16.27
C ARG A 224 -5.98 11.43 17.06
N SER A 225 -4.82 11.25 16.43
CA SER A 225 -3.63 10.72 17.11
C SER A 225 -3.24 11.61 18.28
N PRO A 226 -2.77 11.08 19.43
CA PRO A 226 -2.38 11.90 20.57
C PRO A 226 -1.15 12.79 20.29
N GLY A 227 -0.50 12.60 19.14
CA GLY A 227 0.56 13.47 18.64
C GLY A 227 0.88 13.22 17.18
N PHE A 228 1.80 14.02 16.64
CA PHE A 228 2.37 13.84 15.32
C PHE A 228 3.58 12.91 15.42
N PHE A 229 3.32 11.60 15.44
CA PHE A 229 4.37 10.60 15.66
C PHE A 229 5.09 10.21 14.37
N GLN A 230 6.40 10.07 14.50
CA GLN A 230 7.24 9.52 13.46
C GLN A 230 7.06 8.02 13.36
N MET A 231 7.27 7.47 12.16
CA MET A 231 7.40 6.04 11.96
C MET A 231 8.62 5.52 12.74
N VAL A 232 8.54 4.30 13.23
CA VAL A 232 9.68 3.65 13.89
C VAL A 232 10.76 3.36 12.86
N ASP A 233 11.72 4.26 12.71
CA ASP A 233 12.89 4.09 11.85
C ASP A 233 14.05 3.45 12.63
N GLY A 234 14.58 2.34 12.12
CA GLY A 234 15.78 1.73 12.67
C GLY A 234 16.10 0.35 12.12
N LYS A 235 17.37 0.12 11.77
CA LYS A 235 17.87 -1.11 11.14
C LYS A 235 17.47 -2.41 11.86
N LEU A 236 17.42 -2.41 13.18
CA LEU A 236 17.00 -3.59 13.95
C LEU A 236 15.47 -3.78 13.91
N GLY A 237 14.70 -2.70 13.93
CA GLY A 237 13.25 -2.74 13.79
C GLY A 237 12.83 -3.23 12.41
N HIS A 238 13.58 -2.87 11.37
CA HIS A 238 13.27 -3.24 9.98
C HIS A 238 13.47 -4.73 9.66
N MET A 239 14.08 -5.52 10.55
CA MET A 239 14.27 -6.96 10.29
C MET A 239 12.94 -7.73 10.21
N VAL A 240 11.82 -7.14 10.65
CA VAL A 240 10.47 -7.68 10.46
C VAL A 240 10.01 -7.65 8.99
N TYR A 241 10.61 -6.81 8.14
CA TYR A 241 10.29 -6.74 6.71
C TYR A 241 11.05 -7.81 5.92
N THR A 242 10.77 -9.07 6.24
CA THR A 242 11.44 -10.24 5.67
C THR A 242 10.44 -11.37 5.43
N PRO A 243 10.71 -12.25 4.43
CA PRO A 243 9.89 -13.45 4.22
C PRO A 243 9.80 -14.34 5.46
N GLU A 244 10.89 -14.45 6.24
CA GLU A 244 10.93 -15.26 7.47
C GLU A 244 9.98 -14.73 8.55
N TYR A 245 9.85 -13.41 8.70
CA TYR A 245 8.86 -12.84 9.60
C TYR A 245 7.43 -13.13 9.13
N THR A 246 7.17 -13.09 7.82
CA THR A 246 5.85 -13.41 7.26
C THR A 246 5.45 -14.86 7.56
N GLU A 247 6.37 -15.82 7.40
CA GLU A 247 6.15 -17.23 7.77
C GLU A 247 5.88 -17.38 9.28
N TYR A 248 6.71 -16.76 10.11
CA TYR A 248 6.52 -16.73 11.56
C TYR A 248 5.15 -16.15 11.95
N PHE A 249 4.80 -14.97 11.41
CA PHE A 249 3.55 -14.30 11.68
C PHE A 249 2.36 -15.16 11.27
N TYR A 250 2.42 -15.77 10.07
CA TYR A 250 1.38 -16.65 9.57
C TYR A 250 1.11 -17.86 10.48
N GLY A 251 2.15 -18.40 11.14
CA GLY A 251 2.04 -19.49 12.10
C GLY A 251 1.38 -19.14 13.45
N LEU A 252 1.16 -17.86 13.75
CA LEU A 252 0.52 -17.41 15.00
C LEU A 252 -1.00 -17.67 15.00
N SER A 253 -1.60 -17.68 16.20
CA SER A 253 -3.06 -17.69 16.32
C SER A 253 -3.65 -16.38 15.78
N GLN A 254 -4.89 -16.42 15.28
CA GLN A 254 -5.54 -15.21 14.74
C GLN A 254 -5.69 -14.11 15.80
N GLU A 255 -5.98 -14.48 17.06
CA GLU A 255 -6.02 -13.55 18.20
C GLU A 255 -4.69 -12.79 18.36
N THR A 256 -3.56 -13.51 18.35
CA THR A 256 -2.23 -12.88 18.46
C THR A 256 -1.89 -12.03 17.23
N LYS A 257 -2.30 -12.45 16.02
CA LYS A 257 -2.11 -11.64 14.80
C LYS A 257 -2.83 -10.30 14.91
N ASP A 258 -4.09 -10.33 15.34
CA ASP A 258 -4.93 -9.14 15.45
C ASP A 258 -4.42 -8.19 16.56
N GLU A 259 -3.95 -8.73 17.69
CA GLU A 259 -3.27 -7.95 18.75
C GLU A 259 -1.98 -7.27 18.24
N LEU A 260 -1.10 -8.03 17.59
CA LEU A 260 0.18 -7.51 17.08
C LEU A 260 -0.03 -6.40 16.05
N LEU A 261 -0.98 -6.57 15.13
CA LEU A 261 -1.28 -5.55 14.12
C LEU A 261 -1.75 -4.23 14.74
N ALA A 262 -2.54 -4.29 15.81
CA ALA A 262 -2.99 -3.10 16.53
C ALA A 262 -1.83 -2.37 17.25
N GLU A 263 -0.84 -3.10 17.75
CA GLU A 263 0.35 -2.52 18.41
C GLU A 263 1.37 -1.96 17.41
N GLN A 264 1.37 -2.46 16.16
CA GLN A 264 2.34 -2.12 15.12
C GLN A 264 1.95 -0.90 14.29
N ASP A 265 0.91 -0.15 14.65
CA ASP A 265 0.46 1.03 13.88
C ASP A 265 1.60 2.03 13.61
N LEU A 266 2.47 2.31 14.60
CA LEU A 266 3.61 3.23 14.40
C LEU A 266 4.76 2.65 13.56
N VAL A 267 4.75 1.34 13.30
CA VAL A 267 5.77 0.69 12.45
C VAL A 267 5.52 1.01 10.97
N TYR A 268 4.28 1.28 10.55
CA TYR A 268 3.95 1.53 9.14
C TYR A 268 3.00 2.71 8.86
N LYS A 269 2.37 3.32 9.88
CA LYS A 269 1.44 4.47 9.71
C LYS A 269 1.99 5.82 10.20
N GLY A 270 3.21 5.85 10.71
CA GLY A 270 3.84 7.08 11.21
C GLY A 270 4.29 8.04 10.09
N ILE A 271 4.74 9.23 10.47
CA ILE A 271 5.33 10.22 9.56
C ILE A 271 6.81 9.89 9.35
N ASP A 272 7.30 9.98 8.12
CA ASP A 272 8.72 9.89 7.82
C ASP A 272 9.53 10.93 8.62
N PRO A 273 10.63 10.54 9.31
CA PRO A 273 11.40 11.45 10.14
C PRO A 273 11.93 12.69 9.40
N ALA A 274 12.30 12.57 8.12
CA ALA A 274 12.78 13.70 7.33
C ALA A 274 11.64 14.67 7.01
N THR A 275 10.48 14.16 6.59
CA THR A 275 9.27 14.97 6.34
C THR A 275 8.84 15.73 7.59
N SER A 276 8.85 15.06 8.75
CA SER A 276 8.56 15.68 10.04
C SER A 276 9.54 16.80 10.40
N ALA A 277 10.84 16.59 10.16
CA ALA A 277 11.86 17.61 10.37
C ALA A 277 11.70 18.80 9.41
N GLU A 278 11.44 18.55 8.12
CA GLU A 278 11.22 19.59 7.12
C GLU A 278 10.04 20.50 7.48
N ILE A 279 8.93 19.94 7.94
CA ILE A 279 7.78 20.72 8.39
C ILE A 279 8.18 21.64 9.55
N TYR A 280 8.87 21.11 10.55
CA TYR A 280 9.29 21.90 11.70
C TYR A 280 10.30 23.00 11.32
N ASP A 281 11.28 22.66 10.48
CA ASP A 281 12.29 23.61 10.00
C ASP A 281 11.62 24.75 9.21
N GLN A 282 10.64 24.46 8.35
CA GLN A 282 9.87 25.47 7.64
C GLN A 282 9.06 26.37 8.58
N LEU A 283 8.36 25.80 9.57
CA LEU A 283 7.63 26.59 10.57
C LEU A 283 8.58 27.54 11.32
N TYR A 284 9.74 27.02 11.72
CA TYR A 284 10.75 27.82 12.41
C TYR A 284 11.28 28.95 11.53
N GLU A 285 11.64 28.66 10.27
CA GLU A 285 12.14 29.65 9.31
C GLU A 285 11.11 30.75 9.02
N GLN A 286 9.83 30.38 8.83
CA GLN A 286 8.76 31.34 8.60
C GLN A 286 8.49 32.23 9.81
N SER A 287 8.81 31.77 11.03
CA SER A 287 8.63 32.56 12.26
C SER A 287 9.75 33.59 12.54
N ILE A 288 10.85 33.56 11.77
CA ILE A 288 12.03 34.40 12.01
C ILE A 288 11.65 35.88 12.04
N GLY A 289 12.17 36.60 13.05
CA GLY A 289 11.88 38.01 13.25
C GLY A 289 10.54 38.27 13.95
N GLY A 290 9.87 37.23 14.47
CA GLY A 290 8.56 37.35 15.13
C GLY A 290 7.42 37.50 14.13
N ALA A 291 7.60 36.99 12.91
CA ALA A 291 6.54 36.90 11.92
C ALA A 291 5.47 35.92 12.41
N ASP A 292 4.21 36.29 12.19
CA ASP A 292 3.08 35.45 12.53
C ASP A 292 2.92 34.36 11.47
N VAL A 293 3.02 33.11 11.91
CA VAL A 293 2.79 31.94 11.08
C VAL A 293 1.37 31.50 11.38
N ASP A 294 0.43 31.90 10.52
CA ASP A 294 -1.00 31.58 10.64
C ASP A 294 -1.22 30.08 10.38
N VAL A 295 -0.80 29.28 11.36
CA VAL A 295 -0.79 27.83 11.35
C VAL A 295 -1.20 27.30 12.72
N GLY A 296 -2.19 26.42 12.74
CA GLY A 296 -2.59 25.62 13.90
C GLY A 296 -2.23 24.14 13.75
N LEU A 297 -1.78 23.53 14.83
CA LEU A 297 -1.48 22.10 14.93
C LEU A 297 -2.20 21.56 16.16
N LEU A 298 -3.19 20.69 15.98
CA LEU A 298 -3.99 20.17 17.08
C LEU A 298 -4.08 18.65 17.04
N ALA A 299 -3.51 18.02 18.07
CA ALA A 299 -3.53 16.58 18.28
C ALA A 299 -4.70 16.16 19.18
N ALA A 300 -4.87 14.85 19.36
CA ALA A 300 -5.90 14.23 20.17
C ALA A 300 -7.33 14.72 19.84
N THR A 301 -7.56 15.15 18.60
CA THR A 301 -8.80 15.79 18.17
C THR A 301 -9.44 15.04 17.02
N GLU A 302 -10.67 14.60 17.24
CA GLU A 302 -11.48 13.92 16.24
C GLU A 302 -12.39 14.93 15.54
N VAL A 303 -12.40 14.94 14.21
CA VAL A 303 -13.40 15.67 13.42
C VAL A 303 -14.60 14.74 13.29
N VAL A 304 -15.71 15.08 13.95
CA VAL A 304 -16.90 14.22 14.04
C VAL A 304 -17.93 14.53 12.96
N ASP A 305 -17.95 15.75 12.43
CA ASP A 305 -18.88 16.18 11.37
C ASP A 305 -18.31 17.37 10.62
N ILE A 306 -18.73 17.54 9.36
CA ILE A 306 -18.39 18.69 8.51
C ILE A 306 -19.67 19.16 7.81
N GLY A 307 -20.05 20.42 8.05
CA GLY A 307 -21.20 21.04 7.41
C GLY A 307 -20.86 22.37 6.73
N ASP A 308 -21.69 22.79 5.78
CA ASP A 308 -21.58 24.10 5.15
C ASP A 308 -21.93 25.24 6.13
N ILE A 309 -21.29 26.40 5.98
CA ILE A 309 -21.66 27.61 6.71
C ILE A 309 -22.86 28.26 6.03
N GLU A 310 -23.99 28.43 6.75
CA GLU A 310 -25.18 29.06 6.18
C GLU A 310 -24.92 30.49 5.69
N GLY A 311 -24.99 30.68 4.36
CA GLY A 311 -24.93 32.00 3.73
C GLY A 311 -23.53 32.56 3.49
N GLU A 312 -22.47 31.79 3.80
CA GLU A 312 -21.07 32.16 3.60
C GLU A 312 -20.32 31.01 2.89
N PRO A 313 -19.26 31.28 2.12
CA PRO A 313 -18.38 30.23 1.65
C PRO A 313 -17.64 29.58 2.84
N GLY A 314 -17.40 28.27 2.75
CA GLY A 314 -16.60 27.52 3.72
C GLY A 314 -17.39 26.50 4.53
N HIS A 315 -16.67 25.80 5.40
CA HIS A 315 -17.10 24.62 6.14
C HIS A 315 -16.91 24.82 7.65
N GLN A 316 -17.80 24.24 8.43
CA GLN A 316 -17.68 24.09 9.88
C GLN A 316 -17.38 22.63 10.21
N LEU A 317 -16.22 22.41 10.82
CA LEU A 317 -15.80 21.14 11.38
C LEU A 317 -16.23 21.11 12.85
N LEU A 318 -17.07 20.15 13.23
CA LEU A 318 -17.30 19.84 14.63
C LEU A 318 -16.15 18.93 15.10
N CYS A 319 -15.45 19.38 16.13
CA CYS A 319 -14.25 18.72 16.63
C CYS A 319 -14.43 18.34 18.11
N GLU A 320 -13.94 17.16 18.49
CA GLU A 320 -13.88 16.70 19.88
C GLU A 320 -12.42 16.44 20.29
N GLN A 321 -11.91 17.23 21.25
CA GLN A 321 -10.59 17.03 21.85
C GLN A 321 -10.74 15.98 22.97
N ARG A 322 -10.12 14.81 22.77
CA ARG A 322 -10.37 13.59 23.54
C ARG A 322 -9.68 13.53 24.91
N GLU A 323 -8.65 14.33 25.13
CA GLU A 323 -7.92 14.40 26.41
C GLU A 323 -8.53 15.43 27.38
N GLU A 324 -9.07 16.52 26.84
CA GLU A 324 -9.76 17.58 27.56
C GLU A 324 -11.26 17.28 27.71
N ASP A 325 -11.81 16.36 26.90
CA ASP A 325 -13.24 16.05 26.82
C ASP A 325 -14.07 17.31 26.45
N GLU A 326 -13.54 18.10 25.51
CA GLU A 326 -14.13 19.36 25.05
C GLU A 326 -14.44 19.33 23.56
N ALA A 327 -15.64 19.81 23.21
CA ALA A 327 -16.08 19.97 21.83
C ALA A 327 -15.99 21.43 21.39
N PHE A 328 -15.58 21.67 20.16
CA PHE A 328 -15.50 23.00 19.55
C PHE A 328 -15.82 22.95 18.06
N VAL A 329 -16.09 24.12 17.48
CA VAL A 329 -16.33 24.28 16.05
C VAL A 329 -15.18 25.05 15.43
N HIS A 330 -14.64 24.53 14.34
CA HIS A 330 -13.57 25.15 13.57
C HIS A 330 -14.06 25.46 12.15
N ALA A 331 -13.79 26.66 11.65
CA ALA A 331 -14.19 27.07 10.31
C ALA A 331 -13.01 26.94 9.34
N SER A 332 -13.26 26.49 8.12
CA SER A 332 -12.25 26.32 7.07
C SER A 332 -12.86 26.36 5.68
N ASP A 333 -12.21 27.03 4.72
CA ASP A 333 -12.73 27.13 3.35
C ASP A 333 -12.47 25.85 2.53
N ALA A 334 -11.35 25.18 2.79
CA ALA A 334 -10.98 23.93 2.15
C ALA A 334 -10.51 22.89 3.17
N VAL A 335 -11.00 21.66 3.04
CA VAL A 335 -10.65 20.55 3.94
C VAL A 335 -10.05 19.40 3.15
N VAL A 336 -8.83 19.01 3.52
CA VAL A 336 -8.16 17.84 2.95
C VAL A 336 -8.22 16.69 3.94
N LEU A 337 -9.02 15.68 3.64
CA LEU A 337 -9.14 14.45 4.42
C LEU A 337 -8.00 13.50 4.04
N ALA A 338 -6.96 13.42 4.86
CA ALA A 338 -5.87 12.45 4.76
C ALA A 338 -6.12 11.26 5.69
N THR A 339 -7.31 10.66 5.57
CA THR A 339 -7.85 9.60 6.44
C THR A 339 -7.47 8.18 6.04
N GLY A 340 -6.60 8.05 5.04
CA GLY A 340 -5.97 6.79 4.66
C GLY A 340 -6.76 6.00 3.63
N TYR A 341 -6.52 4.70 3.59
CA TYR A 341 -7.12 3.80 2.62
C TYR A 341 -7.66 2.58 3.33
N GLU A 342 -8.73 2.04 2.79
CA GLU A 342 -9.32 0.78 3.26
C GLU A 342 -9.35 -0.23 2.14
N ARG A 343 -9.49 -1.48 2.56
CA ARG A 343 -9.68 -2.60 1.68
C ARG A 343 -11.08 -3.14 1.84
N GLU A 344 -11.77 -3.28 0.72
CA GLU A 344 -13.08 -3.92 0.66
C GLU A 344 -13.01 -5.20 -0.16
N ASP A 345 -13.93 -6.10 0.14
CA ASP A 345 -14.16 -7.25 -0.71
C ASP A 345 -14.68 -6.76 -2.06
N PRO A 346 -13.99 -7.08 -3.17
CA PRO A 346 -14.39 -6.58 -4.47
C PRO A 346 -15.76 -7.12 -4.87
N PRO A 347 -16.67 -6.28 -5.37
CA PRO A 347 -18.02 -6.70 -5.77
C PRO A 347 -18.04 -7.84 -6.80
N PHE A 348 -17.00 -7.97 -7.62
CA PHE A 348 -16.90 -9.03 -8.62
C PHE A 348 -16.73 -10.44 -8.02
N LEU A 349 -16.44 -10.57 -6.71
CA LEU A 349 -16.41 -11.87 -6.01
C LEU A 349 -17.79 -12.30 -5.49
N ALA A 350 -18.80 -11.42 -5.55
CA ALA A 350 -20.15 -11.74 -5.08
C ALA A 350 -20.70 -13.09 -5.61
N PRO A 351 -20.46 -13.50 -6.88
CA PRO A 351 -20.89 -14.82 -7.36
C PRO A 351 -20.23 -16.00 -6.65
N LEU A 352 -18.97 -15.82 -6.21
CA LEU A 352 -18.15 -16.87 -5.59
C LEU A 352 -18.31 -16.95 -4.07
N GLU A 353 -18.99 -15.99 -3.43
CA GLU A 353 -19.15 -15.92 -1.96
C GLU A 353 -19.49 -17.26 -1.27
N PRO A 354 -20.38 -18.13 -1.80
CA PRO A 354 -20.69 -19.41 -1.16
C PRO A 354 -19.48 -20.35 -1.02
N GLU A 355 -18.48 -20.18 -1.87
CA GLU A 355 -17.30 -21.04 -1.96
C GLU A 355 -16.08 -20.44 -1.22
N LEU A 356 -16.15 -19.17 -0.80
CA LEU A 356 -15.05 -18.47 -0.11
C LEU A 356 -15.05 -18.80 1.39
N ALA A 357 -13.91 -19.26 1.91
CA ALA A 357 -13.73 -19.40 3.35
C ALA A 357 -13.41 -18.05 3.99
N ARG A 358 -14.04 -17.78 5.13
CA ARG A 358 -13.83 -16.57 5.94
C ARG A 358 -13.42 -16.94 7.36
N ASP A 359 -12.71 -16.04 8.02
CA ASP A 359 -12.42 -16.15 9.46
C ASP A 359 -13.60 -15.70 10.34
N ASP A 360 -13.44 -15.78 11.65
CA ASP A 360 -14.49 -15.41 12.62
C ASP A 360 -14.86 -13.92 12.59
N ALA A 361 -13.99 -13.06 12.04
CA ALA A 361 -14.23 -11.64 11.82
C ALA A 361 -14.86 -11.35 10.43
N GLY A 362 -15.16 -12.39 9.65
CA GLY A 362 -15.75 -12.28 8.33
C GLY A 362 -14.75 -11.87 7.23
N ARG A 363 -13.44 -11.90 7.49
CA ARG A 363 -12.40 -11.57 6.51
C ARG A 363 -12.05 -12.79 5.66
N LEU A 364 -11.61 -12.57 4.42
CA LEU A 364 -11.17 -13.65 3.53
C LEU A 364 -10.06 -14.49 4.18
N SER A 365 -10.20 -15.82 4.17
CA SER A 365 -9.19 -16.73 4.67
C SER A 365 -8.13 -16.98 3.60
N ILE A 366 -6.89 -16.60 3.90
CA ILE A 366 -5.79 -16.63 2.93
C ILE A 366 -4.76 -17.66 3.40
N THR A 367 -4.29 -18.51 2.50
CA THR A 367 -3.23 -19.49 2.73
C THR A 367 -1.85 -18.84 2.78
N GLU A 368 -0.86 -19.57 3.28
CA GLU A 368 0.54 -19.13 3.37
C GLU A 368 1.15 -18.78 2.02
N ASP A 369 0.70 -19.46 0.97
CA ASP A 369 1.10 -19.23 -0.42
C ASP A 369 0.15 -18.27 -1.16
N PHE A 370 -0.47 -17.35 -0.41
CA PHE A 370 -1.24 -16.21 -0.93
C PHE A 370 -2.46 -16.58 -1.79
N ARG A 371 -3.11 -17.71 -1.52
CA ARG A 371 -4.38 -18.10 -2.16
C ARG A 371 -5.55 -17.86 -1.22
N LEU A 372 -6.70 -17.53 -1.77
CA LEU A 372 -7.95 -17.66 -1.06
C LEU A 372 -8.19 -19.15 -0.77
N ARG A 373 -8.59 -19.47 0.47
CA ARG A 373 -9.13 -20.78 0.78
C ARG A 373 -10.55 -20.86 0.22
N THR A 374 -10.73 -21.70 -0.79
CA THR A 374 -12.03 -21.91 -1.43
C THR A 374 -12.29 -23.41 -1.64
N ALA A 375 -13.53 -23.76 -1.98
CA ALA A 375 -13.90 -25.10 -2.45
C ALA A 375 -13.87 -25.24 -3.98
N LEU A 376 -13.39 -24.21 -4.69
CA LEU A 376 -13.27 -24.17 -6.16
C LEU A 376 -12.14 -25.08 -6.63
N ASP A 377 -12.24 -25.54 -7.89
CA ASP A 377 -11.17 -26.32 -8.53
C ASP A 377 -9.99 -25.43 -8.96
N GLY A 378 -10.27 -24.19 -9.40
CA GLY A 378 -9.26 -23.19 -9.77
C GLY A 378 -8.76 -22.35 -8.59
N GLU A 379 -7.55 -21.81 -8.69
CA GLU A 379 -6.93 -21.03 -7.62
C GLU A 379 -7.18 -19.52 -7.78
N ILE A 380 -7.49 -18.84 -6.67
CA ILE A 380 -7.53 -17.38 -6.59
C ILE A 380 -6.38 -16.90 -5.71
N PHE A 381 -5.37 -16.28 -6.31
CA PHE A 381 -4.27 -15.63 -5.62
C PHE A 381 -4.63 -14.19 -5.24
N VAL A 382 -3.91 -13.67 -4.25
CA VAL A 382 -4.11 -12.30 -3.78
C VAL A 382 -2.80 -11.54 -3.58
N GLN A 383 -2.89 -10.23 -3.80
CA GLN A 383 -1.79 -9.29 -3.66
C GLN A 383 -2.27 -8.12 -2.79
N ASN A 384 -1.62 -7.89 -1.65
CA ASN A 384 -2.06 -6.89 -0.67
C ASN A 384 -3.48 -7.18 -0.11
N ALA A 385 -3.85 -8.46 -0.21
CA ALA A 385 -4.80 -9.31 0.48
C ALA A 385 -4.88 -9.30 1.99
N GLU A 386 -3.69 -9.33 2.55
CA GLU A 386 -3.41 -10.39 3.50
C GLU A 386 -2.81 -9.86 4.80
N LEU A 387 -3.02 -8.57 5.08
CA LEU A 387 -2.52 -7.90 6.29
C LEU A 387 -2.87 -8.70 7.57
N HIS A 388 -4.12 -9.19 7.69
CA HIS A 388 -4.59 -9.95 8.85
C HIS A 388 -4.02 -11.37 8.95
N THR A 389 -3.37 -11.90 7.90
CA THR A 389 -2.81 -13.26 7.89
C THR A 389 -1.29 -13.29 7.78
N HIS A 390 -0.67 -12.31 7.11
CA HIS A 390 0.77 -12.22 6.78
C HIS A 390 1.46 -10.98 7.37
N GLY A 391 0.70 -10.13 8.07
CA GLY A 391 1.25 -9.01 8.82
C GLY A 391 1.58 -7.80 7.96
N ILE A 392 2.32 -6.86 8.55
CA ILE A 392 2.71 -5.56 7.98
C ILE A 392 3.51 -5.63 6.67
N ASN A 393 3.95 -6.82 6.27
CA ASN A 393 4.68 -7.04 5.03
C ASN A 393 3.75 -7.12 3.79
N ALA A 394 2.44 -7.29 3.98
CA ALA A 394 1.47 -7.35 2.88
C ALA A 394 1.53 -6.12 1.94
N PRO A 395 1.55 -4.87 2.45
CA PRO A 395 1.69 -3.66 1.62
C PRO A 395 3.14 -3.29 1.28
N ASP A 396 4.15 -4.04 1.73
CA ASP A 396 5.55 -3.69 1.52
C ASP A 396 6.01 -4.01 0.09
N LEU A 397 6.53 -3.00 -0.62
CA LEU A 397 7.03 -3.16 -1.99
C LEU A 397 8.24 -4.11 -2.07
N GLY A 398 9.08 -4.16 -1.04
CA GLY A 398 10.25 -5.04 -0.97
C GLY A 398 9.91 -6.52 -0.87
N LEU A 399 8.72 -6.87 -0.36
CA LEU A 399 8.22 -8.25 -0.35
C LEU A 399 7.32 -8.58 -1.54
N GLY A 400 6.99 -7.59 -2.38
CA GLY A 400 6.26 -7.81 -3.63
C GLY A 400 6.89 -8.87 -4.53
N PRO A 401 8.19 -8.76 -4.88
CA PRO A 401 8.88 -9.77 -5.69
C PRO A 401 8.85 -11.16 -5.05
N HIS A 402 9.07 -11.28 -3.73
CA HIS A 402 9.03 -12.57 -3.02
C HIS A 402 7.65 -13.24 -3.14
N ARG A 403 6.58 -12.49 -2.86
CA ARG A 403 5.20 -12.97 -3.04
C ARG A 403 4.94 -13.39 -4.48
N ASN A 404 5.41 -12.61 -5.45
CA ASN A 404 5.29 -12.96 -6.87
C ASN A 404 6.03 -14.26 -7.20
N ALA A 405 7.23 -14.49 -6.67
CA ALA A 405 7.98 -15.72 -6.87
C ALA A 405 7.24 -16.95 -6.35
N VAL A 406 6.61 -16.86 -5.17
CA VAL A 406 5.75 -17.93 -4.64
C VAL A 406 4.61 -18.27 -5.60
N ILE A 407 3.94 -17.24 -6.13
CA ILE A 407 2.84 -17.43 -7.09
C ILE A 407 3.33 -18.02 -8.41
N VAL A 408 4.45 -17.54 -8.97
CA VAL A 408 5.02 -18.10 -10.21
C VAL A 408 5.41 -19.56 -10.02
N ASN A 409 6.11 -19.89 -8.93
CA ASN A 409 6.51 -21.27 -8.64
C ASN A 409 5.30 -22.20 -8.51
N ARG A 410 4.19 -21.69 -7.95
CA ARG A 410 2.93 -22.44 -7.85
C ARG A 410 2.32 -22.72 -9.22
N LEU A 411 2.23 -21.70 -10.08
CA LEU A 411 1.68 -21.83 -11.43
C LEU A 411 2.50 -22.77 -12.31
N VAL A 412 3.84 -22.73 -12.21
CA VAL A 412 4.72 -23.61 -12.99
C VAL A 412 4.77 -25.03 -12.38
N GLY A 413 4.51 -25.16 -11.08
CA GLY A 413 4.57 -26.43 -10.36
C GLY A 413 6.00 -26.86 -9.96
N GLU A 414 6.99 -26.00 -10.14
CA GLU A 414 8.38 -26.20 -9.73
C GLU A 414 9.05 -24.87 -9.30
N PRO A 415 10.14 -24.89 -8.51
CA PRO A 415 10.78 -23.68 -8.01
C PRO A 415 11.62 -23.00 -9.09
N VAL A 416 10.98 -22.19 -9.92
CA VAL A 416 11.60 -21.36 -10.97
C VAL A 416 12.42 -20.22 -10.38
N TYR A 417 11.89 -19.56 -9.35
CA TYR A 417 12.53 -18.49 -8.60
C TYR A 417 12.86 -18.96 -7.18
N ASP A 418 13.96 -18.47 -6.61
CA ASP A 418 14.28 -18.73 -5.21
C ASP A 418 13.35 -17.89 -4.32
N ALA A 419 12.35 -18.55 -3.73
CA ALA A 419 11.40 -17.95 -2.80
C ALA A 419 11.64 -18.41 -1.36
N ALA A 420 12.80 -19.00 -1.06
CA ALA A 420 13.14 -19.44 0.28
C ALA A 420 13.21 -18.24 1.25
N PRO A 421 12.91 -18.44 2.55
CA PRO A 421 13.13 -17.43 3.57
C PRO A 421 14.59 -16.96 3.55
N ALA A 422 14.81 -15.64 3.61
CA ALA A 422 16.14 -15.08 3.68
C ALA A 422 16.77 -15.36 5.06
N GLU A 423 17.99 -15.91 5.09
CA GLU A 423 18.74 -16.04 6.35
C GLU A 423 19.07 -14.64 6.91
N THR A 424 18.31 -14.18 7.89
CA THR A 424 18.50 -12.87 8.52
C THR A 424 19.22 -12.99 9.87
N PHE A 425 19.67 -11.87 10.43
CA PHE A 425 20.37 -11.89 11.73
C PHE A 425 19.44 -12.20 12.92
N GLN A 426 18.13 -12.02 12.74
CA GLN A 426 17.12 -12.23 13.78
C GLN A 426 16.38 -13.55 13.54
N GLN A 427 16.13 -14.28 14.62
CA GLN A 427 15.25 -15.43 14.61
C GLN A 427 13.95 -15.04 15.31
N PHE A 428 12.81 -15.34 14.70
CA PHE A 428 11.50 -14.99 15.26
C PHE A 428 10.87 -16.15 16.04
N SER A 429 11.07 -17.38 15.58
CA SER A 429 10.55 -18.59 16.24
C SER A 429 11.43 -19.04 17.41
N VAL A 430 10.77 -19.43 18.50
CA VAL A 430 11.44 -20.06 19.66
C VAL A 430 12.08 -21.38 19.26
N ASP A 431 11.47 -22.14 18.35
CA ASP A 431 11.99 -23.42 17.90
C ASP A 431 13.31 -23.27 17.14
N ASP A 432 13.39 -22.28 16.25
CA ASP A 432 14.62 -21.99 15.50
C ASP A 432 15.73 -21.49 16.43
N PHE A 433 15.40 -20.61 17.37
CA PHE A 433 16.37 -20.13 18.35
C PHE A 433 16.90 -21.26 19.25
N VAL A 434 16.02 -22.15 19.73
CA VAL A 434 16.40 -23.33 20.53
C VAL A 434 17.32 -24.25 19.74
N ARG A 435 16.93 -24.58 18.51
CA ARG A 435 17.66 -25.48 17.62
C ARG A 435 19.05 -24.95 17.26
N GLU A 436 19.16 -23.69 16.87
CA GLU A 436 20.40 -23.13 16.32
C GLU A 436 21.36 -22.59 17.38
N ARG A 437 20.83 -22.08 18.49
CA ARG A 437 21.65 -21.54 19.59
C ARG A 437 21.92 -22.56 20.69
N GLY A 438 21.32 -23.76 20.59
CA GLY A 438 21.38 -24.76 21.65
C GLY A 438 20.75 -24.28 22.96
N ALA A 439 19.77 -23.37 22.87
CA ALA A 439 18.96 -22.97 24.01
C ALA A 439 18.05 -24.13 24.43
N ARG A 440 17.37 -24.00 25.56
CA ARG A 440 16.55 -25.09 26.12
C ARG A 440 15.21 -24.58 26.59
N ARG A 441 14.19 -25.42 26.43
CA ARG A 441 12.89 -25.17 27.01
C ARG A 441 12.92 -25.46 28.52
N PRO A 442 12.14 -24.73 29.34
CA PRO A 442 12.04 -25.03 30.76
C PRO A 442 11.65 -26.51 30.99
N GLY A 443 12.47 -27.24 31.75
CA GLY A 443 12.23 -28.65 32.07
C GLY A 443 13.08 -29.66 31.29
N GLU A 444 13.81 -29.24 30.26
CA GLU A 444 14.78 -30.11 29.57
C GLU A 444 16.07 -30.26 30.40
N THR A 445 16.33 -31.47 30.90
CA THR A 445 17.56 -31.80 31.63
C THR A 445 18.77 -31.92 30.69
N THR A 446 19.94 -31.50 31.15
CA THR A 446 21.23 -31.80 30.51
C THR A 446 21.47 -33.30 30.44
N GLU A 447 21.17 -33.97 29.34
CA GLU A 447 21.99 -35.12 28.98
C GLU A 447 23.31 -34.56 28.45
N ALA A 448 24.38 -34.75 29.24
CA ALA A 448 25.72 -34.51 28.75
C ALA A 448 25.93 -35.39 27.50
N PRO A 449 26.57 -34.89 26.44
CA PRO A 449 26.91 -35.74 25.31
C PRO A 449 27.71 -36.94 25.84
N SER A 450 27.21 -38.15 25.59
CA SER A 450 27.98 -39.37 25.89
C SER A 450 29.29 -39.29 25.09
N PRO A 451 30.44 -39.49 25.73
CA PRO A 451 31.69 -39.64 25.01
C PRO A 451 31.72 -41.05 24.42
N ASP A 452 31.53 -41.15 23.11
CA ASP A 452 31.98 -42.29 22.31
C ASP A 452 32.94 -41.83 21.21
#